data_AF-A0A3P5ZVC2-F1
#
_entry.id   AF-A0A3P5ZVC2-F1
#
_cell.length_a   1.000
_cell.length_b   1.000
_cell.length_c   1.000
_cell.angle_alpha   90.00
_cell.angle_beta   90.00
_cell.angle_gamma   90.00
#
_symmetry.space_group_name_H-M   'P 1'
#
loop_
_entity.id
_entity.type
_entity.pdbx_description
1 polymer ?
#
loop_
_entity_poly.entity_id
_entity_poly.type
_entity_poly.pdbx_seq_one_letter_code
_entity_poly.pdbx_strand_id
1 'polypeptide(L)'
;MSASQFPPPASPSPASSSRSLASPSPSPSPASLSSSSSSSMRLWRPAAQRNLRNQWSKLSTFRQQWVAACSGGKSHATSLVNAYLSQTFVPAMKFGALSDMVGIKEKTLKKLSKQQGSCRIKLLSSYKEMVSVVVEMVNVSRSLRCYMKPSSGSIIQFSGSKEDSDDAGDCGGIPVFNFLNVSAFEKMAEELVEMFKREVMLKRLLVMELVSLSCEVPQPVKLSWSAELYHGEFDDLSKCSLYSMEVDEPILPRLREDNLGISSVSHTNQPTSEILQIYLTTWLAEINIDSHRVDEILAMAGEEIRLTF
;
A
#
# COMPACT_ATOMS: atom_id res chain seq x y z
N MET A 1 -61.17 -11.74 -90.10
CA MET A 1 -62.23 -12.69 -90.49
C MET A 1 -62.79 -13.32 -89.21
N SER A 2 -64.07 -13.72 -89.20
CA SER A 2 -64.82 -13.96 -87.96
C SER A 2 -65.33 -15.40 -87.81
N ALA A 3 -65.11 -16.00 -86.64
CA ALA A 3 -65.91 -17.05 -85.97
C ALA A 3 -65.34 -17.17 -84.54
N SER A 4 -66.04 -17.20 -83.41
CA SER A 4 -67.42 -17.58 -83.02
C SER A 4 -67.68 -19.09 -82.88
N GLN A 5 -67.60 -19.63 -81.65
CA GLN A 5 -68.48 -20.70 -81.13
C GLN A 5 -68.38 -20.92 -79.60
N PHE A 6 -69.46 -21.43 -78.99
CA PHE A 6 -69.75 -21.80 -77.58
C PHE A 6 -70.99 -22.75 -77.60
N PRO A 7 -71.38 -23.51 -76.54
CA PRO A 7 -70.72 -23.80 -75.26
C PRO A 7 -70.16 -25.27 -75.26
N PRO A 8 -70.65 -26.36 -74.61
CA PRO A 8 -71.75 -26.63 -73.64
C PRO A 8 -71.26 -26.90 -72.17
N PRO A 9 -72.14 -27.23 -71.18
CA PRO A 9 -71.75 -27.34 -69.75
C PRO A 9 -71.91 -28.74 -69.10
N ALA A 10 -71.19 -28.97 -67.99
CA ALA A 10 -71.45 -30.01 -66.98
C ALA A 10 -70.84 -29.65 -65.60
N SER A 11 -71.39 -30.21 -64.52
CA SER A 11 -71.01 -30.00 -63.09
C SER A 11 -71.12 -31.35 -62.33
N PRO A 12 -70.77 -31.50 -61.03
CA PRO A 12 -70.01 -30.60 -60.12
C PRO A 12 -68.90 -31.29 -59.28
N SER A 13 -67.95 -30.49 -58.75
CA SER A 13 -67.23 -30.69 -57.44
C SER A 13 -66.36 -31.95 -57.16
N PRO A 14 -65.51 -31.94 -56.11
CA PRO A 14 -64.68 -30.84 -55.59
C PRO A 14 -63.18 -31.22 -55.46
N ALA A 15 -62.26 -30.26 -55.55
CA ALA A 15 -60.84 -30.49 -55.23
C ALA A 15 -60.13 -29.24 -54.63
N SER A 16 -59.59 -29.44 -53.44
CA SER A 16 -58.49 -28.74 -52.72
C SER A 16 -58.07 -27.31 -53.12
N SER A 17 -58.17 -26.38 -52.17
CA SER A 17 -57.85 -24.96 -52.32
C SER A 17 -56.35 -24.63 -52.55
N SER A 18 -56.08 -24.11 -53.75
CA SER A 18 -55.30 -22.88 -54.02
C SER A 18 -53.86 -22.67 -53.47
N ARG A 19 -52.94 -22.59 -54.45
CA ARG A 19 -51.91 -21.54 -54.66
C ARG A 19 -50.75 -21.38 -53.67
N SER A 20 -49.56 -21.63 -54.19
CA SER A 20 -48.28 -21.07 -53.73
C SER A 20 -48.28 -19.53 -53.75
N LEU A 21 -47.62 -18.92 -52.77
CA LEU A 21 -47.10 -17.55 -52.81
C LEU A 21 -45.68 -17.52 -52.21
N ALA A 22 -44.91 -16.49 -52.54
CA ALA A 22 -43.46 -16.46 -52.36
C ALA A 22 -42.97 -16.57 -50.91
N SER A 23 -41.85 -17.26 -50.72
CA SER A 23 -41.10 -17.28 -49.45
C SER A 23 -40.61 -15.88 -49.07
N PRO A 24 -40.89 -15.37 -47.85
CA PRO A 24 -40.26 -14.15 -47.37
C PRO A 24 -38.77 -14.40 -47.05
N SER A 25 -37.92 -13.42 -47.38
CA SER A 25 -36.50 -13.44 -46.98
C SER A 25 -36.35 -13.38 -45.45
N PRO A 26 -35.31 -13.99 -44.86
CA PRO A 26 -35.07 -13.88 -43.42
C PRO A 26 -34.68 -12.45 -43.06
N SER A 27 -35.51 -11.80 -42.23
CA SER A 27 -35.15 -10.52 -41.60
C SER A 27 -33.87 -10.69 -40.75
N PRO A 28 -32.93 -9.74 -40.77
CA PRO A 28 -31.79 -9.78 -39.86
C PRO A 28 -32.27 -9.56 -38.42
N SER A 29 -32.12 -10.58 -37.57
CA SER A 29 -32.39 -10.45 -36.13
C SER A 29 -31.51 -9.37 -35.52
N PRO A 30 -32.05 -8.43 -34.73
CA PRO A 30 -31.23 -7.43 -34.04
C PRO A 30 -30.28 -8.10 -33.05
N ALA A 31 -29.04 -7.65 -33.01
CA ALA A 31 -27.96 -8.31 -32.27
C ALA A 31 -28.24 -8.36 -30.76
N SER A 32 -28.37 -9.57 -30.21
CA SER A 32 -28.64 -9.87 -28.80
C SER A 32 -27.44 -9.67 -27.86
N LEU A 33 -26.42 -8.91 -28.28
CA LEU A 33 -25.15 -8.69 -27.57
C LEU A 33 -25.13 -7.43 -26.68
N SER A 34 -26.24 -6.71 -26.57
CA SER A 34 -26.33 -5.38 -25.94
C SER A 34 -27.14 -5.32 -24.62
N SER A 35 -27.82 -6.39 -24.23
CA SER A 35 -28.65 -6.43 -23.03
C SER A 35 -27.89 -6.84 -21.76
N SER A 36 -26.93 -7.76 -21.88
CA SER A 36 -26.16 -8.33 -20.75
C SER A 36 -25.16 -7.35 -20.13
N SER A 37 -24.56 -6.46 -20.92
CA SER A 37 -23.64 -5.42 -20.42
C SER A 37 -24.35 -4.39 -19.53
N SER A 38 -25.58 -4.01 -19.89
CA SER A 38 -26.41 -3.04 -19.16
C SER A 38 -26.69 -3.48 -17.71
N SER A 39 -27.01 -4.75 -17.49
CA SER A 39 -27.25 -5.29 -16.14
C SER A 39 -25.99 -5.31 -15.29
N SER A 40 -24.86 -5.80 -15.83
CA SER A 40 -23.62 -5.92 -15.07
C SER A 40 -23.04 -4.55 -14.70
N MET A 41 -23.08 -3.57 -15.62
CA MET A 41 -22.66 -2.19 -15.32
C MET A 41 -23.47 -1.54 -14.20
N ARG A 42 -24.79 -1.80 -14.14
CA ARG A 42 -25.69 -1.26 -13.09
C ARG A 42 -25.39 -1.82 -11.70
N LEU A 43 -24.89 -3.06 -11.60
CA LEU A 43 -24.50 -3.68 -10.34
C LEU A 43 -23.05 -3.31 -9.95
N TRP A 44 -22.14 -3.28 -10.92
CA TRP A 44 -20.73 -2.97 -10.70
C TRP A 44 -20.51 -1.55 -10.20
N ARG A 45 -21.08 -0.53 -10.85
CA ARG A 45 -20.77 0.88 -10.52
C ARG A 45 -21.07 1.24 -9.05
N PRO A 46 -22.23 0.92 -8.45
CA PRO A 46 -22.49 1.20 -7.03
C PRO A 46 -21.55 0.44 -6.06
N ALA A 47 -21.09 -0.76 -6.44
CA ALA A 47 -20.12 -1.51 -5.65
C ALA A 47 -18.71 -0.89 -5.74
N ALA A 48 -18.26 -0.54 -6.94
CA ALA A 48 -16.99 0.15 -7.16
C ALA A 48 -16.95 1.52 -6.44
N GLN A 49 -18.02 2.31 -6.54
CA GLN A 49 -18.14 3.58 -5.79
C GLN A 49 -18.04 3.39 -4.27
N ARG A 50 -18.62 2.32 -3.72
CA ARG A 50 -18.52 1.98 -2.29
C ARG A 50 -17.10 1.50 -1.93
N ASN A 51 -16.51 0.64 -2.74
CA ASN A 51 -15.17 0.10 -2.51
C ASN A 51 -14.13 1.21 -2.49
N LEU A 52 -14.08 2.05 -3.54
CA LEU A 52 -13.13 3.16 -3.62
C LEU A 52 -13.22 4.08 -2.40
N ARG A 53 -14.43 4.51 -2.00
CA ARG A 53 -14.61 5.31 -0.77
C ARG A 53 -14.07 4.61 0.47
N ASN A 54 -14.37 3.33 0.65
CA ASN A 54 -13.91 2.56 1.80
C ASN A 54 -12.38 2.42 1.83
N GLN A 55 -11.75 2.05 0.71
CA GLN A 55 -10.29 1.87 0.63
C GLN A 55 -9.55 3.21 0.77
N TRP A 56 -10.00 4.30 0.13
CA TRP A 56 -9.38 5.62 0.29
C TRP A 56 -9.53 6.19 1.70
N SER A 57 -10.66 5.93 2.38
CA SER A 57 -10.82 6.28 3.79
C SER A 57 -9.85 5.51 4.70
N LYS A 58 -9.56 4.24 4.38
CA LYS A 58 -8.50 3.49 5.06
C LYS A 58 -7.11 4.06 4.77
N LEU A 59 -6.80 4.46 3.52
CA LEU A 59 -5.50 5.06 3.19
C LEU A 59 -5.24 6.35 3.97
N SER A 60 -6.22 7.26 4.10
CA SER A 60 -6.09 8.43 5.00
C SER A 60 -5.93 7.98 6.47
N THR A 61 -6.72 7.02 6.94
CA THR A 61 -6.60 6.48 8.31
C THR A 61 -5.20 5.92 8.58
N PHE A 62 -4.62 5.18 7.63
CA PHE A 62 -3.26 4.63 7.72
C PHE A 62 -2.18 5.71 7.62
N ARG A 63 -2.37 6.80 6.86
CA ARG A 63 -1.50 7.98 6.92
C ARG A 63 -1.47 8.57 8.33
N GLN A 64 -2.60 8.69 9.02
CA GLN A 64 -2.63 9.20 10.39
C GLN A 64 -1.95 8.23 11.39
N GLN A 65 -2.10 6.92 11.19
CA GLN A 65 -1.38 5.91 11.98
C GLN A 65 0.13 5.95 11.73
N TRP A 66 0.57 6.16 10.48
CA TRP A 66 1.98 6.39 10.14
C TRP A 66 2.56 7.57 10.91
N VAL A 67 1.90 8.73 10.85
CA VAL A 67 2.36 9.95 11.54
C VAL A 67 2.48 9.73 13.06
N ALA A 68 1.53 9.00 13.66
CA ALA A 68 1.59 8.63 15.07
C ALA A 68 2.79 7.71 15.39
N ALA A 69 2.98 6.63 14.62
CA ALA A 69 4.08 5.68 14.82
C ALA A 69 5.46 6.31 14.56
N CYS A 70 5.60 7.11 13.50
CA CYS A 70 6.81 7.85 13.17
C CYS A 70 7.18 8.87 14.26
N SER A 71 6.18 9.57 14.82
CA SER A 71 6.36 10.50 15.95
C SER A 71 6.76 9.78 17.24
N GLY A 72 6.15 8.63 17.54
CA GLY A 72 6.55 7.74 18.64
C GLY A 72 8.00 7.26 18.49
N GLY A 73 8.34 6.72 17.32
CA GLY A 73 9.70 6.30 16.98
C GLY A 73 10.72 7.44 17.11
N LYS A 74 10.42 8.65 16.61
CA LYS A 74 11.26 9.84 16.80
C LYS A 74 11.50 10.15 18.28
N SER A 75 10.45 10.11 19.10
CA SER A 75 10.54 10.34 20.55
C SER A 75 11.43 9.29 21.25
N HIS A 76 11.31 8.03 20.83
CA HIS A 76 12.10 6.92 21.38
C HIS A 76 13.56 6.94 20.91
N ALA A 77 13.82 7.26 19.64
CA ALA A 77 15.16 7.51 19.10
C ALA A 77 15.85 8.69 19.81
N THR A 78 15.15 9.82 19.97
CA THR A 78 15.67 11.00 20.69
C THR A 78 15.99 10.66 22.14
N SER A 79 15.11 9.90 22.81
CA SER A 79 15.32 9.44 24.19
C SER A 79 16.51 8.48 24.33
N LEU A 80 16.72 7.62 23.33
CA LEU A 80 17.84 6.68 23.25
C LEU A 80 19.17 7.42 23.05
N VAL A 81 19.24 8.34 22.09
CA VAL A 81 20.41 9.20 21.83
C VAL A 81 20.76 10.05 23.06
N ASN A 82 19.77 10.69 23.69
CA ASN A 82 20.00 11.48 24.91
C ASN A 82 20.53 10.63 26.07
N ALA A 83 20.01 9.40 26.25
CA ALA A 83 20.47 8.49 27.29
C ALA A 83 21.84 7.85 26.97
N TYR A 84 22.19 7.70 25.70
CA TYR A 84 23.51 7.29 25.22
C TYR A 84 24.56 8.38 25.50
N LEU A 85 24.36 9.58 24.96
CA LEU A 85 25.27 10.73 25.17
C LEU A 85 25.44 11.05 26.67
N SER A 86 24.36 11.02 27.45
CA SER A 86 24.44 11.18 28.91
C SER A 86 25.37 10.15 29.56
N GLN A 87 25.31 8.88 29.13
CA GLN A 87 26.17 7.83 29.68
C GLN A 87 27.65 8.07 29.31
N THR A 88 27.92 8.54 28.09
CA THR A 88 29.26 8.94 27.62
C THR A 88 29.86 10.08 28.46
N PHE A 89 29.04 11.06 28.90
CA PHE A 89 29.53 12.22 29.66
C PHE A 89 29.58 12.03 31.19
N VAL A 90 28.84 11.07 31.78
CA VAL A 90 28.84 10.83 33.24
C VAL A 90 30.23 10.61 33.87
N PRO A 91 31.22 9.96 33.23
CA PRO A 91 32.59 9.88 33.75
C PRO A 91 33.22 11.26 34.01
N ALA A 92 33.03 12.22 33.10
CA ALA A 92 33.55 13.59 33.20
C ALA A 92 32.64 14.54 33.99
N MET A 93 31.37 14.17 34.20
CA MET A 93 30.37 15.02 34.86
C MET A 93 30.75 15.36 36.30
N LYS A 94 30.64 16.66 36.65
CA LYS A 94 30.78 17.18 38.01
C LYS A 94 29.42 17.10 38.71
N PHE A 95 29.33 16.31 39.77
CA PHE A 95 28.07 16.06 40.50
C PHE A 95 27.72 17.15 41.54
N GLY A 96 28.53 18.19 41.68
CA GLY A 96 28.29 19.30 42.61
C GLY A 96 28.13 18.79 44.05
N ALA A 97 27.11 19.25 44.77
CA ALA A 97 26.78 18.80 46.12
C ALA A 97 26.39 17.31 46.25
N LEU A 98 26.32 16.57 45.14
CA LEU A 98 26.13 15.12 45.13
C LEU A 98 27.46 14.34 44.98
N SER A 99 28.62 15.01 44.98
CA SER A 99 29.94 14.38 44.90
C SER A 99 30.15 13.27 45.93
N ASP A 100 29.65 13.51 47.14
CA ASP A 100 29.94 12.71 48.34
C ASP A 100 29.00 11.50 48.46
N MET A 101 28.01 11.39 47.56
CA MET A 101 27.11 10.24 47.49
C MET A 101 27.83 9.01 46.91
N VAL A 102 28.20 8.08 47.80
CA VAL A 102 28.87 6.82 47.46
C VAL A 102 28.14 6.09 46.30
N GLY A 103 28.87 5.89 45.21
CA GLY A 103 28.39 5.20 44.00
C GLY A 103 27.40 6.01 43.14
N ILE A 104 27.31 7.35 43.26
CA ILE A 104 26.37 8.16 42.47
C ILE A 104 26.58 8.02 40.94
N LYS A 105 27.84 7.96 40.49
CA LYS A 105 28.18 7.73 39.07
C LYS A 105 27.65 6.37 38.60
N GLU A 106 27.97 5.30 39.33
CA GLU A 106 27.52 3.93 39.04
C GLU A 106 25.99 3.80 39.00
N LYS A 107 25.30 4.35 40.01
CA LYS A 107 23.83 4.42 40.05
C LYS A 107 23.25 5.18 38.85
N THR A 108 23.93 6.23 38.39
CA THR A 108 23.52 7.01 37.21
C THR A 108 23.76 6.25 35.92
N LEU A 109 24.93 5.62 35.73
CA LEU A 109 25.23 4.77 34.57
C LEU A 109 24.21 3.62 34.44
N LYS A 110 23.94 2.93 35.55
CA LYS A 110 22.95 1.82 35.60
C LYS A 110 21.52 2.28 35.31
N LYS A 111 21.14 3.50 35.73
CA LYS A 111 19.85 4.11 35.36
C LYS A 111 19.78 4.40 33.86
N LEU A 112 20.86 4.95 33.28
CA LEU A 112 20.93 5.32 31.87
C LEU A 112 20.94 4.08 30.95
N SER A 113 21.71 3.03 31.27
CA SER A 113 21.66 1.74 30.56
C SER A 113 20.23 1.16 30.55
N LYS A 114 19.55 1.09 31.71
CA LYS A 114 18.16 0.64 31.78
C LYS A 114 17.20 1.52 30.96
N GLN A 115 17.43 2.83 30.94
CA GLN A 115 16.65 3.76 30.12
C GLN A 115 16.87 3.52 28.62
N GLN A 116 18.11 3.35 28.16
CA GLN A 116 18.41 3.00 26.77
C GLN A 116 17.76 1.67 26.38
N GLY A 117 17.86 0.63 27.22
CA GLY A 117 17.21 -0.67 26.97
C GLY A 117 15.70 -0.54 26.76
N SER A 118 15.02 0.27 27.59
CA SER A 118 13.60 0.57 27.39
C SER A 118 13.33 1.38 26.12
N CYS A 119 14.20 2.32 25.74
CA CYS A 119 14.05 3.10 24.51
C CYS A 119 14.29 2.26 23.24
N ARG A 120 15.27 1.33 23.24
CA ARG A 120 15.50 0.37 22.14
C ARG A 120 14.24 -0.47 21.86
N ILE A 121 13.65 -1.07 22.90
CA ILE A 121 12.43 -1.88 22.78
C ILE A 121 11.27 -1.06 22.19
N LYS A 122 11.08 0.18 22.66
CA LYS A 122 10.01 1.05 22.14
C LYS A 122 10.27 1.55 20.72
N LEU A 123 11.51 1.83 20.35
CA LEU A 123 11.89 2.19 18.98
C LEU A 123 11.61 1.03 18.01
N LEU A 124 11.90 -0.20 18.40
CA LEU A 124 11.56 -1.41 17.63
C LEU A 124 10.04 -1.62 17.52
N SER A 125 9.26 -1.31 18.58
CA SER A 125 7.79 -1.33 18.53
C SER A 125 7.27 -0.33 17.48
N SER A 126 7.66 0.94 17.57
CA SER A 126 7.23 1.96 16.61
C SER A 126 7.70 1.68 15.18
N TYR A 127 8.84 1.01 15.00
CA TYR A 127 9.25 0.51 13.69
C TYR A 127 8.33 -0.60 13.17
N LYS A 128 8.02 -1.62 14.00
CA LYS A 128 7.04 -2.66 13.64
C LYS A 128 5.66 -2.09 13.34
N GLU A 129 5.23 -1.06 14.08
CA GLU A 129 3.99 -0.32 13.84
C GLU A 129 4.02 0.36 12.46
N MET A 130 5.11 1.05 12.10
CA MET A 130 5.28 1.66 10.76
C MET A 130 5.28 0.62 9.63
N VAL A 131 5.97 -0.52 9.79
CA VAL A 131 5.95 -1.61 8.78
C VAL A 131 4.54 -2.18 8.62
N SER A 132 3.85 -2.47 9.72
CA SER A 132 2.47 -2.99 9.73
C SER A 132 1.49 -2.05 9.03
N VAL A 133 1.61 -0.73 9.27
CA VAL A 133 0.82 0.30 8.56
C VAL A 133 1.07 0.26 7.06
N VAL A 134 2.32 0.08 6.60
CA VAL A 134 2.63 -0.02 5.16
C VAL A 134 2.16 -1.34 4.54
N VAL A 135 2.20 -2.46 5.27
CA VAL A 135 1.57 -3.73 4.85
C VAL A 135 0.08 -3.51 4.57
N GLU A 136 -0.64 -2.85 5.48
CA GLU A 136 -2.07 -2.59 5.30
C GLU A 136 -2.38 -1.56 4.22
N MET A 137 -1.54 -0.53 4.05
CA MET A 137 -1.61 0.37 2.90
C MET A 137 -1.47 -0.39 1.56
N VAL A 138 -0.52 -1.31 1.46
CA VAL A 138 -0.29 -2.17 0.27
C VAL A 138 -1.47 -3.12 0.04
N ASN A 139 -2.03 -3.71 1.10
CA ASN A 139 -3.21 -4.58 1.01
C ASN A 139 -4.43 -3.80 0.50
N VAL A 140 -4.60 -2.56 0.94
CA VAL A 140 -5.72 -1.69 0.54
C VAL A 140 -5.57 -1.15 -0.88
N SER A 141 -4.38 -0.70 -1.30
CA SER A 141 -4.17 -0.22 -2.68
C SER A 141 -4.40 -1.31 -3.72
N ARG A 142 -3.95 -2.54 -3.45
CA ARG A 142 -4.23 -3.73 -4.28
C ARG A 142 -5.71 -4.11 -4.34
N SER A 143 -6.54 -3.65 -3.40
CA SER A 143 -7.96 -4.05 -3.24
C SER A 143 -8.97 -3.04 -3.83
N LEU A 144 -8.56 -2.19 -4.78
CA LEU A 144 -9.43 -1.16 -5.39
C LEU A 144 -10.38 -1.71 -6.49
N ARG A 145 -9.99 -2.77 -7.20
CA ARG A 145 -10.83 -3.46 -8.21
C ARG A 145 -12.02 -4.21 -7.61
N CYS A 146 -13.02 -4.50 -8.44
CA CYS A 146 -14.29 -5.11 -8.06
C CYS A 146 -14.68 -6.19 -9.07
N TYR A 147 -14.43 -7.46 -8.73
CA TYR A 147 -14.59 -8.60 -9.63
C TYR A 147 -15.97 -9.26 -9.50
N MET A 148 -16.47 -9.86 -10.58
CA MET A 148 -17.69 -10.67 -10.56
C MET A 148 -17.36 -12.08 -10.07
N LYS A 149 -18.20 -12.69 -9.20
CA LYS A 149 -18.04 -14.08 -8.79
C LYS A 149 -18.83 -15.04 -9.71
N PRO A 150 -18.19 -15.90 -10.54
CA PRO A 150 -18.89 -16.72 -11.52
C PRO A 150 -19.90 -17.70 -10.89
N SER A 151 -19.55 -18.26 -9.72
CA SER A 151 -20.32 -19.30 -9.04
C SER A 151 -21.53 -18.81 -8.24
N SER A 152 -21.92 -17.53 -8.35
CA SER A 152 -23.05 -16.96 -7.58
C SER A 152 -23.92 -15.96 -8.34
N GLY A 153 -23.74 -15.82 -9.66
CA GLY A 153 -24.68 -15.13 -10.57
C GLY A 153 -24.79 -13.60 -10.45
N SER A 154 -24.41 -12.98 -9.33
CA SER A 154 -24.46 -11.51 -9.16
C SER A 154 -23.55 -10.92 -8.07
N ILE A 155 -22.85 -11.75 -7.29
CA ILE A 155 -22.07 -11.29 -6.13
C ILE A 155 -20.73 -10.70 -6.59
N ILE A 156 -20.44 -9.49 -6.11
CA ILE A 156 -19.23 -8.73 -6.41
C ILE A 156 -18.22 -8.95 -5.28
N GLN A 157 -17.00 -9.36 -5.63
CA GLN A 157 -15.91 -9.64 -4.70
C GLN A 157 -14.84 -8.54 -4.76
N PHE A 158 -14.38 -8.12 -3.58
CA PHE A 158 -13.29 -7.17 -3.40
C PHE A 158 -12.05 -7.95 -2.97
N SER A 159 -11.01 -7.99 -3.81
CA SER A 159 -9.82 -8.81 -3.60
C SER A 159 -8.60 -8.21 -4.30
N GLY A 160 -7.40 -8.55 -3.84
CA GLY A 160 -6.14 -8.21 -4.51
C GLY A 160 -5.79 -9.10 -5.71
N SER A 161 -6.66 -10.05 -6.04
CA SER A 161 -6.51 -11.03 -7.11
C SER A 161 -7.86 -11.31 -7.78
N LYS A 162 -7.82 -11.66 -9.07
CA LYS A 162 -8.98 -12.09 -9.85
C LYS A 162 -9.18 -13.60 -9.75
N GLU A 163 -10.42 -14.05 -9.59
CA GLU A 163 -10.79 -15.49 -9.66
C GLU A 163 -11.00 -15.96 -11.10
N ASP A 164 -11.41 -15.05 -11.98
CA ASP A 164 -11.59 -15.25 -13.43
C ASP A 164 -10.38 -14.66 -14.17
N SER A 165 -9.90 -15.30 -15.25
CA SER A 165 -8.82 -14.75 -16.07
C SER A 165 -9.25 -13.53 -16.88
N ASP A 166 -10.53 -13.42 -17.20
CA ASP A 166 -11.04 -12.51 -18.23
C ASP A 166 -11.72 -11.28 -17.62
N ASP A 167 -12.05 -11.30 -16.32
CA ASP A 167 -12.50 -10.13 -15.58
C ASP A 167 -11.33 -9.24 -15.12
N ALA A 168 -11.24 -8.05 -15.69
CA ALA A 168 -10.31 -7.02 -15.26
C ALA A 168 -10.73 -6.33 -13.94
N GLY A 169 -11.98 -6.45 -13.48
CA GLY A 169 -12.48 -5.82 -12.26
C GLY A 169 -12.65 -4.29 -12.33
N ASP A 170 -12.33 -3.67 -13.47
CA ASP A 170 -12.44 -2.22 -13.76
C ASP A 170 -13.57 -1.86 -14.74
N CYS A 171 -14.36 -2.86 -15.16
CA CYS A 171 -15.45 -2.74 -16.14
C CYS A 171 -15.03 -2.08 -17.47
N GLY A 172 -13.82 -2.37 -17.96
CA GLY A 172 -13.31 -1.84 -19.23
C GLY A 172 -12.82 -0.39 -19.12
N GLY A 173 -12.35 0.01 -17.94
CA GLY A 173 -11.80 1.36 -17.71
C GLY A 173 -12.83 2.49 -17.71
N ILE A 174 -14.12 2.19 -17.51
CA ILE A 174 -15.19 3.20 -17.45
C ILE A 174 -15.05 4.07 -16.17
N PRO A 175 -15.24 5.41 -16.25
CA PRO A 175 -15.22 6.28 -15.07
C PRO A 175 -16.24 5.86 -14.02
N VAL A 176 -15.83 5.77 -12.75
CA VAL A 176 -16.64 5.24 -11.65
C VAL A 176 -17.59 6.30 -11.08
N PHE A 177 -17.10 7.54 -10.95
CA PHE A 177 -17.90 8.69 -10.51
C PHE A 177 -18.17 9.65 -11.69
N ASN A 178 -17.28 10.59 -11.97
CA ASN A 178 -17.45 11.62 -13.00
C ASN A 178 -16.37 11.50 -14.09
N PHE A 179 -15.09 11.43 -13.69
CA PHE A 179 -13.93 11.52 -14.58
C PHE A 179 -12.93 10.35 -14.45
N LEU A 180 -12.74 9.80 -13.24
CA LEU A 180 -11.71 8.80 -12.97
C LEU A 180 -12.25 7.38 -13.02
N ASN A 181 -11.49 6.48 -13.65
CA ASN A 181 -11.71 5.04 -13.61
C ASN A 181 -10.87 4.38 -12.49
N VAL A 182 -11.08 3.09 -12.24
CA VAL A 182 -10.37 2.36 -11.17
C VAL A 182 -8.85 2.45 -11.33
N SER A 183 -8.32 2.34 -12.55
CA SER A 183 -6.86 2.40 -12.78
C SER A 183 -6.24 3.77 -12.46
N ALA A 184 -6.98 4.87 -12.59
CA ALA A 184 -6.51 6.18 -12.12
C ALA A 184 -6.39 6.23 -10.59
N PHE A 185 -7.34 5.65 -9.86
CA PHE A 185 -7.25 5.52 -8.41
C PHE A 185 -6.14 4.56 -7.98
N GLU A 186 -5.94 3.44 -8.69
CA GLU A 186 -4.84 2.52 -8.42
C GLU A 186 -3.49 3.21 -8.53
N LYS A 187 -3.22 3.94 -9.63
CA LYS A 187 -1.94 4.66 -9.82
C LYS A 187 -1.68 5.71 -8.74
N MET A 188 -2.70 6.45 -8.34
CA MET A 188 -2.58 7.42 -7.23
C MET A 188 -2.32 6.72 -5.89
N ALA A 189 -2.94 5.56 -5.63
CA ALA A 189 -2.69 4.78 -4.43
C ALA A 189 -1.31 4.09 -4.45
N GLU A 190 -0.88 3.58 -5.59
CA GLU A 190 0.46 3.01 -5.81
C GLU A 190 1.55 4.06 -5.55
N GLU A 191 1.41 5.26 -6.13
CA GLU A 191 2.34 6.38 -5.91
C GLU A 191 2.40 6.80 -4.44
N LEU A 192 1.24 6.91 -3.79
CA LEU A 192 1.12 7.23 -2.36
C LEU A 192 1.84 6.18 -1.49
N VAL A 193 1.56 4.90 -1.70
CA VAL A 193 2.12 3.80 -0.91
C VAL A 193 3.61 3.57 -1.17
N GLU A 194 4.07 3.81 -2.39
CA GLU A 194 5.49 3.70 -2.77
C GLU A 194 6.38 4.74 -2.06
N MET A 195 5.85 5.93 -1.71
CA MET A 195 6.56 6.88 -0.85
C MET A 195 6.79 6.33 0.56
N PHE A 196 5.74 5.79 1.22
CA PHE A 196 5.87 5.20 2.55
C PHE A 196 6.77 3.95 2.55
N LYS A 197 6.69 3.10 1.52
CA LYS A 197 7.59 1.94 1.36
C LYS A 197 9.07 2.31 1.38
N ARG A 198 9.46 3.36 0.65
CA ARG A 198 10.85 3.84 0.62
C ARG A 198 11.27 4.42 1.97
N GLU A 199 10.37 5.16 2.60
CA GLU A 199 10.62 5.72 3.92
C GLU A 199 10.77 4.63 4.99
N VAL A 200 10.00 3.53 4.95
CA VAL A 200 10.19 2.35 5.83
C VAL A 200 11.62 1.80 5.75
N MET A 201 12.16 1.60 4.54
CA MET A 201 13.51 1.07 4.40
C MET A 201 14.58 2.04 4.90
N LEU A 202 14.36 3.35 4.76
CA LEU A 202 15.21 4.36 5.38
C LEU A 202 15.10 4.35 6.91
N LYS A 203 13.88 4.28 7.48
CA LYS A 203 13.70 4.14 8.93
C LYS A 203 14.38 2.86 9.43
N ARG A 204 14.31 1.74 8.70
CA ARG A 204 14.97 0.47 9.03
C ARG A 204 16.48 0.65 9.24
N LEU A 205 17.15 1.31 8.29
CA LEU A 205 18.58 1.62 8.38
C LEU A 205 18.90 2.51 9.60
N LEU A 206 18.08 3.53 9.87
CA LEU A 206 18.24 4.38 11.06
C LEU A 206 18.02 3.60 12.37
N VAL A 207 17.01 2.72 12.42
CA VAL A 207 16.74 1.86 13.60
C VAL A 207 17.94 0.98 13.89
N MET A 208 18.54 0.33 12.88
CA MET A 208 19.70 -0.54 13.05
C MET A 208 20.88 0.16 13.75
N GLU A 209 21.28 1.33 13.26
CA GLU A 209 22.37 2.10 13.87
C GLU A 209 21.99 2.61 15.27
N LEU A 210 20.75 3.11 15.44
CA LEU A 210 20.26 3.65 16.70
C LEU A 210 20.14 2.60 17.82
N VAL A 211 19.68 1.37 17.53
CA VAL A 211 19.60 0.31 18.56
C VAL A 211 20.97 -0.30 18.86
N SER A 212 21.90 -0.26 17.90
CA SER A 212 23.30 -0.71 18.05
C SER A 212 24.17 0.23 18.91
N LEU A 213 23.70 1.44 19.23
CA LEU A 213 24.37 2.34 20.17
C LEU A 213 24.62 1.66 21.52
N SER A 214 25.83 1.76 22.07
CA SER A 214 26.15 1.23 23.40
C SER A 214 27.40 1.87 24.01
N CYS A 215 27.39 2.05 25.34
CA CYS A 215 28.58 2.33 26.14
C CYS A 215 29.04 1.10 26.96
N GLU A 216 28.40 -0.06 26.79
CA GLU A 216 28.75 -1.30 27.50
C GLU A 216 29.86 -2.06 26.75
N VAL A 217 30.69 -2.79 27.50
CA VAL A 217 31.85 -3.53 26.99
C VAL A 217 31.69 -5.02 27.36
N PRO A 218 31.75 -5.97 26.41
CA PRO A 218 31.89 -5.75 24.96
C PRO A 218 30.69 -5.01 24.36
N GLN A 219 30.94 -4.28 23.27
CA GLN A 219 29.85 -3.68 22.49
C GLN A 219 28.93 -4.78 21.92
N PRO A 220 27.62 -4.51 21.76
CA PRO A 220 26.72 -5.46 21.12
C PRO A 220 27.17 -5.75 19.68
N VAL A 221 26.86 -6.95 19.20
CA VAL A 221 27.07 -7.31 17.79
C VAL A 221 26.27 -6.34 16.93
N LYS A 222 26.94 -5.62 16.02
CA LYS A 222 26.27 -4.74 15.07
C LYS A 222 25.31 -5.57 14.22
N LEU A 223 24.06 -5.12 14.14
CA LEU A 223 23.01 -5.82 13.39
C LEU A 223 23.38 -5.89 11.90
N SER A 224 23.25 -7.09 11.31
CA SER A 224 23.36 -7.25 9.86
C SER A 224 22.12 -6.68 9.17
N TRP A 225 22.28 -6.23 7.93
CA TRP A 225 21.14 -5.88 7.07
C TRP A 225 20.24 -7.10 6.82
N SER A 226 20.87 -8.26 6.64
CA SER A 226 20.29 -9.62 6.49
C SER A 226 19.71 -10.22 7.79
N ALA A 227 19.56 -9.45 8.88
CA ALA A 227 18.97 -9.94 10.13
C ALA A 227 17.62 -9.26 10.42
N GLU A 228 16.65 -10.00 10.96
CA GLU A 228 15.36 -9.44 11.41
C GLU A 228 15.56 -8.47 12.59
N LEU A 229 14.93 -7.30 12.52
CA LEU A 229 14.84 -6.34 13.64
C LEU A 229 13.74 -6.73 14.65
N TYR A 230 12.74 -7.46 14.19
CA TYR A 230 11.70 -8.07 15.00
C TYR A 230 11.24 -9.38 14.36
N HIS A 231 10.75 -10.33 15.16
CA HIS A 231 10.29 -11.63 14.65
C HIS A 231 9.12 -11.48 13.65
N GLY A 232 9.33 -11.96 12.41
CA GLY A 232 8.37 -11.88 11.30
C GLY A 232 8.49 -10.60 10.46
N GLU A 233 9.58 -9.84 10.59
CA GLU A 233 9.87 -8.70 9.72
C GLU A 233 9.95 -9.12 8.24
N PHE A 234 10.60 -10.25 7.93
CA PHE A 234 10.82 -10.62 6.52
C PHE A 234 9.52 -11.02 5.81
N ASP A 235 8.56 -11.62 6.53
CA ASP A 235 7.20 -11.83 6.02
C ASP A 235 6.48 -10.50 5.73
N ASP A 236 6.60 -9.53 6.63
CA ASP A 236 5.98 -8.21 6.46
C ASP A 236 6.59 -7.40 5.30
N LEU A 237 7.92 -7.39 5.18
CA LEU A 237 8.61 -6.77 4.07
C LEU A 237 8.32 -7.49 2.74
N SER A 238 8.16 -8.82 2.74
CA SER A 238 7.76 -9.59 1.56
C SER A 238 6.38 -9.20 1.04
N LYS A 239 5.38 -9.01 1.92
CA LYS A 239 4.03 -8.51 1.54
C LYS A 239 4.13 -7.16 0.82
N CYS A 240 5.03 -6.29 1.28
CA CYS A 240 5.28 -4.97 0.71
C CYS A 240 6.13 -4.98 -0.58
N SER A 241 6.67 -6.14 -0.98
CA SER A 241 7.70 -6.24 -2.03
C SER A 241 8.95 -5.41 -1.70
N LEU A 242 9.39 -5.48 -0.44
CA LEU A 242 10.57 -4.86 0.15
C LEU A 242 11.62 -5.88 0.63
N TYR A 243 11.39 -7.17 0.35
CA TYR A 243 12.32 -8.28 0.57
C TYR A 243 12.60 -8.98 -0.76
N SER A 244 13.84 -9.42 -1.00
CA SER A 244 14.23 -10.14 -2.21
C SER A 244 14.49 -11.61 -1.91
N MET A 245 13.59 -12.47 -2.39
CA MET A 245 13.71 -13.93 -2.28
C MET A 245 14.89 -14.51 -3.08
N GLU A 246 15.52 -13.74 -3.98
CA GLU A 246 16.65 -14.18 -4.80
C GLU A 246 17.99 -14.10 -4.07
N VAL A 247 18.14 -13.15 -3.15
CA VAL A 247 19.36 -12.92 -2.36
C VAL A 247 19.15 -13.14 -0.85
N ASP A 248 17.92 -13.43 -0.44
CA ASP A 248 17.48 -13.59 0.96
C ASP A 248 17.81 -12.37 1.84
N GLU A 249 17.59 -11.16 1.28
CA GLU A 249 17.82 -9.89 1.98
C GLU A 249 16.71 -8.84 1.73
N PRO A 250 16.48 -7.92 2.69
CA PRO A 250 15.68 -6.72 2.48
C PRO A 250 16.24 -5.81 1.37
N ILE A 251 15.37 -5.14 0.61
CA ILE A 251 15.79 -4.25 -0.48
C ILE A 251 16.42 -2.97 0.10
N LEU A 252 17.65 -2.65 -0.31
CA LEU A 252 18.37 -1.47 0.15
C LEU A 252 17.59 -0.16 -0.11
N PRO A 253 17.66 0.85 0.78
CA PRO A 253 16.93 2.11 0.60
C PRO A 253 17.42 2.85 -0.64
N ARG A 254 16.53 3.03 -1.63
CA ARG A 254 16.81 3.84 -2.82
C ARG A 254 16.44 5.29 -2.54
N LEU A 255 17.45 6.15 -2.43
CA LEU A 255 17.27 7.60 -2.50
C LEU A 255 16.78 7.97 -3.92
N ARG A 256 16.16 9.14 -4.10
CA ARG A 256 15.64 9.59 -5.41
C ARG A 256 16.71 9.78 -6.51
N GLU A 257 17.99 9.63 -6.18
CA GLU A 257 19.13 9.71 -7.09
C GLU A 257 20.00 8.44 -6.96
N ASP A 258 19.87 7.51 -7.92
CA ASP A 258 20.70 6.30 -8.03
C ASP A 258 22.15 6.67 -8.41
N ASN A 259 22.95 7.12 -7.44
CA ASN A 259 24.42 7.27 -7.61
C ASN A 259 25.24 7.18 -6.31
N LEU A 260 24.61 6.96 -5.14
CA LEU A 260 25.35 6.66 -3.91
C LEU A 260 25.51 5.14 -3.76
N GLY A 261 26.61 4.61 -4.31
CA GLY A 261 27.05 3.26 -4.02
C GLY A 261 27.38 3.09 -2.54
N ILE A 262 26.43 2.55 -1.77
CA ILE A 262 26.60 2.27 -0.34
C ILE A 262 27.57 1.09 -0.19
N SER A 263 28.86 1.40 -0.26
CA SER A 263 29.92 0.52 0.24
C SER A 263 29.60 0.17 1.69
N SER A 264 29.80 -1.09 2.09
CA SER A 264 29.55 -1.55 3.45
C SER A 264 30.55 -0.94 4.43
N VAL A 265 30.25 0.27 4.90
CA VAL A 265 31.21 1.08 5.66
C VAL A 265 31.44 0.45 7.04
N SER A 266 32.52 -0.33 7.13
CA SER A 266 33.03 -0.90 8.36
C SER A 266 33.51 0.22 9.30
N HIS A 267 32.61 0.68 10.14
CA HIS A 267 32.91 1.58 11.24
C HIS A 267 32.96 0.78 12.55
N THR A 268 34.18 0.52 13.01
CA THR A 268 34.48 -0.08 14.33
C THR A 268 34.23 0.86 15.51
N ASN A 269 33.73 2.06 15.23
CA ASN A 269 33.64 3.17 16.17
C ASN A 269 32.16 3.55 16.35
N GLN A 270 31.75 3.80 17.60
CA GLN A 270 30.43 4.35 17.89
C GLN A 270 30.28 5.75 17.24
N PRO A 271 29.07 6.14 16.80
CA PRO A 271 28.86 7.38 16.05
C PRO A 271 29.06 8.64 16.92
N THR A 272 29.53 9.71 16.29
CA THR A 272 29.72 11.02 16.94
C THR A 272 28.39 11.76 17.13
N SER A 273 28.39 12.85 17.89
CA SER A 273 27.17 13.64 18.13
C SER A 273 26.56 14.21 16.85
N GLU A 274 27.39 14.50 15.85
CA GLU A 274 27.00 15.03 14.55
C GLU A 274 26.32 13.95 13.70
N ILE A 275 26.84 12.71 13.73
CA ILE A 275 26.22 11.55 13.08
C ILE A 275 24.86 11.23 13.72
N LEU A 276 24.79 11.29 15.05
CA LEU A 276 23.53 11.10 15.79
C LEU A 276 22.51 12.21 15.48
N GLN A 277 22.96 13.46 15.32
CA GLN A 277 22.11 14.55 14.85
C GLN A 277 21.60 14.29 13.43
N ILE A 278 22.46 13.84 12.50
CA ILE A 278 22.05 13.45 11.14
C ILE A 278 20.97 12.37 11.21
N TYR A 279 21.15 11.28 11.97
CA TYR A 279 20.14 10.22 12.09
C TYR A 279 18.77 10.74 12.60
N LEU A 280 18.75 11.61 13.60
CA LEU A 280 17.50 12.20 14.13
C LEU A 280 16.88 13.22 13.17
N THR A 281 17.69 13.97 12.42
CA THR A 281 17.21 14.90 11.37
C THR A 281 16.66 14.15 10.17
N THR A 282 17.33 13.10 9.69
CA THR A 282 16.81 12.23 8.61
C THR A 282 15.52 11.53 9.03
N TRP A 283 15.39 11.09 10.29
CA TRP A 283 14.12 10.57 10.79
C TRP A 283 12.99 11.60 10.69
N LEU A 284 13.26 12.85 11.10
CA LEU A 284 12.28 13.94 11.10
C LEU A 284 11.92 14.46 9.70
N ALA A 285 12.85 14.42 8.76
CA ALA A 285 12.67 15.02 7.44
C ALA A 285 11.77 14.21 6.48
N GLU A 286 11.50 12.94 6.81
CA GLU A 286 10.66 12.01 6.03
C GLU A 286 10.95 12.04 4.52
N ILE A 287 12.24 11.96 4.15
CA ILE A 287 12.76 12.44 2.86
C ILE A 287 12.20 11.75 1.61
N ASN A 288 11.54 10.59 1.75
CA ASN A 288 10.88 9.89 0.65
C ASN A 288 9.39 10.21 0.51
N ILE A 289 8.81 10.97 1.46
CA ILE A 289 7.40 11.36 1.52
C ILE A 289 7.28 12.83 1.12
N ASP A 290 6.90 13.07 -0.13
CA ASP A 290 6.53 14.40 -0.60
C ASP A 290 5.15 14.77 -0.04
N SER A 291 5.12 15.49 1.09
CA SER A 291 3.88 15.89 1.76
C SER A 291 2.94 16.69 0.85
N HIS A 292 3.46 17.52 -0.06
CA HIS A 292 2.62 18.25 -1.01
C HIS A 292 1.95 17.27 -1.99
N ARG A 293 2.71 16.32 -2.54
CA ARG A 293 2.18 15.29 -3.44
C ARG A 293 1.18 14.36 -2.73
N VAL A 294 1.41 14.04 -1.45
CA VAL A 294 0.45 13.28 -0.61
C VAL A 294 -0.88 14.03 -0.47
N ASP A 295 -0.84 15.32 -0.12
CA ASP A 295 -2.05 16.13 0.04
C ASP A 295 -2.75 16.38 -1.32
N GLU A 296 -2.01 16.55 -2.41
CA GLU A 296 -2.53 16.64 -3.78
C GLU A 296 -3.26 15.35 -4.20
N ILE A 297 -2.65 14.18 -3.97
CA ILE A 297 -3.26 12.87 -4.25
C ILE A 297 -4.55 12.68 -3.46
N LEU A 298 -4.55 13.02 -2.17
CA LEU A 298 -5.74 12.93 -1.32
C LEU A 298 -6.84 13.92 -1.74
N ALA A 299 -6.48 15.12 -2.19
CA ALA A 299 -7.42 16.11 -2.73
C ALA A 299 -8.07 15.62 -4.04
N MET A 300 -7.27 15.17 -5.02
CA MET A 300 -7.77 14.64 -6.30
C MET A 300 -8.68 13.42 -6.11
N ALA A 301 -8.30 12.48 -5.24
CA ALA A 301 -9.12 11.33 -4.93
C ALA A 301 -10.40 11.73 -4.17
N GLY A 302 -10.29 12.65 -3.20
CA GLY A 302 -11.39 13.15 -2.38
C GLY A 302 -12.46 13.89 -3.19
N GLU A 303 -12.08 14.78 -4.10
CA GLU A 303 -13.00 15.55 -4.94
C GLU A 303 -13.89 14.62 -5.80
N GLU A 304 -13.28 13.69 -6.52
CA GLU A 304 -13.98 12.78 -7.44
C GLU A 304 -14.96 11.85 -6.71
N ILE A 305 -14.56 11.27 -5.56
CA ILE A 305 -15.41 10.36 -4.77
C ILE A 305 -16.33 11.08 -3.79
N ARG A 306 -16.15 12.40 -3.63
CA ARG A 306 -16.84 13.31 -2.70
C ARG A 306 -16.62 12.97 -1.23
N LEU A 307 -15.36 12.97 -0.81
CA LEU A 307 -14.87 12.84 0.56
C LEU A 307 -13.78 13.88 0.87
N THR A 308 -13.47 14.06 2.15
CA THR A 308 -12.35 14.88 2.64
C THR A 308 -11.50 14.01 3.57
N PHE A 309 -10.18 14.20 3.55
CA PHE A 309 -9.19 13.24 4.07
C PHE A 309 -8.09 13.86 4.93
#